data_AF-A0A7V8RUL6-F1
#
_entry.id   AF-A0A7V8RUL6-F1
#
_cell.length_a   1.000
_cell.length_b   1.000
_cell.length_c   1.000
_cell.angle_alpha   90.00
_cell.angle_beta   90.00
_cell.angle_gamma   90.00
#
_symmetry.space_group_name_H-M   'P 1'
#
loop_
_entity.id
_entity.type
_entity.pdbx_description
1 polymer ?
#
loop_
_entity_poly.entity_id
_entity_poly.type
_entity_poly.pdbx_seq_one_letter_code
_entity_poly.pdbx_strand_id
1 'polypeptide(L)'
;MSESKPGRRERYAALTRSAIVEAARMLFVDRGFDDTSVDDIADAAQVSKGAIYHHFKDKQEIFIDVYRDATKGVIENVVKVLIDVPAGSWDRIEAAASAVIKGYTDNREPRVLVRQVMGVLGAERTQALEGELALPLIRTLLTEAEENGELRDLSIEKASQLIFRVLCESSLLIANSADYTEAAQEVETVMLYMFAGLRKPPATARARRKS
;
A
#
# COMPACT_ATOMS: atom_id res chain seq x y z
N MET A 1 -8.81 29.99 -11.94
CA MET A 1 -7.56 29.56 -12.62
C MET A 1 -7.96 28.52 -13.64
N SER A 2 -7.66 28.76 -14.92
CA SER A 2 -8.09 27.90 -16.03
C SER A 2 -7.07 26.77 -16.23
N GLU A 3 -7.44 25.52 -15.93
CA GLU A 3 -6.68 24.36 -16.39
C GLU A 3 -6.84 24.26 -17.91
N SER A 4 -5.77 24.57 -18.66
CA SER A 4 -5.76 24.39 -20.10
C SER A 4 -5.77 22.88 -20.41
N LYS A 5 -6.64 22.46 -21.33
CA LYS A 5 -6.73 21.04 -21.72
C LYS A 5 -5.40 20.60 -22.34
N PRO A 6 -4.85 19.43 -21.95
CA PRO A 6 -3.55 18.97 -22.42
C PRO A 6 -3.54 18.83 -23.94
N GLY A 7 -2.44 19.24 -24.55
CA GLY A 7 -2.24 19.24 -25.99
C GLY A 7 -2.26 17.83 -26.58
N ARG A 8 -2.51 17.70 -27.90
CA ARG A 8 -2.60 16.39 -28.58
C ARG A 8 -1.38 15.51 -28.24
N ARG A 9 -0.16 16.07 -28.29
CA ARG A 9 1.09 15.36 -28.01
C ARG A 9 1.18 14.82 -26.58
N GLU A 10 0.75 15.61 -25.59
CA GLU A 10 0.75 15.19 -24.17
C GLU A 10 -0.24 14.06 -23.92
N ARG A 11 -1.41 14.09 -24.56
CA ARG A 11 -2.39 13.00 -24.48
C ARG A 11 -1.84 11.71 -25.07
N TYR A 12 -1.21 11.77 -26.25
CA TYR A 12 -0.58 10.59 -26.84
C TYR A 12 0.55 10.05 -25.95
N ALA A 13 1.39 10.93 -25.40
CA ALA A 13 2.43 10.53 -24.45
C ALA A 13 1.87 9.84 -23.20
N ALA A 14 0.78 10.35 -22.63
CA ALA A 14 0.11 9.74 -21.48
C ALA A 14 -0.50 8.38 -21.80
N LEU A 15 -1.13 8.24 -22.98
CA LEU A 15 -1.68 6.97 -23.45
C LEU A 15 -0.58 5.92 -23.67
N THR A 16 0.53 6.30 -24.30
CA THR A 16 1.69 5.42 -24.49
C THR A 16 2.28 5.00 -23.14
N ARG A 17 2.46 5.94 -22.21
CA ARG A 17 2.95 5.62 -20.85
C ARG A 17 2.03 4.61 -20.17
N SER A 18 0.71 4.83 -20.21
CA SER A 18 -0.28 3.92 -19.63
C SER A 18 -0.24 2.53 -20.26
N ALA A 19 -0.09 2.43 -21.58
CA ALA A 19 0.02 1.15 -22.27
C ALA A 19 1.29 0.37 -21.87
N ILE A 20 2.42 1.07 -21.69
CA ILE A 20 3.67 0.47 -21.21
C ILE A 20 3.50 -0.06 -19.78
N VAL A 21 2.93 0.74 -18.87
CA VAL A 21 2.71 0.34 -17.47
C VAL A 21 1.79 -0.88 -17.41
N GLU A 22 0.73 -0.92 -18.20
CA GLU A 22 -0.21 -2.05 -18.20
C GLU A 22 0.41 -3.33 -18.76
N ALA A 23 1.17 -3.24 -19.86
CA ALA A 23 1.91 -4.38 -20.40
C ALA A 23 2.94 -4.92 -19.39
N ALA A 24 3.69 -4.02 -18.75
CA ALA A 24 4.65 -4.39 -17.74
C ALA A 24 4.00 -4.99 -16.49
N ARG A 25 2.83 -4.47 -16.06
CA ARG A 25 2.03 -5.01 -14.95
C ARG A 25 1.74 -6.48 -15.18
N MET A 26 1.17 -6.84 -16.34
CA MET A 26 0.87 -8.23 -16.67
C MET A 26 2.13 -9.11 -16.62
N LEU A 27 3.22 -8.66 -17.25
CA LEU A 27 4.46 -9.44 -17.33
C LEU A 27 5.12 -9.62 -15.94
N PHE A 28 5.19 -8.58 -15.11
CA PHE A 28 5.76 -8.68 -13.76
C PHE A 28 4.90 -9.54 -12.82
N VAL A 29 3.59 -9.58 -13.02
CA VAL A 29 2.66 -10.40 -12.22
C VAL A 29 2.70 -11.87 -12.64
N ASP A 30 2.96 -12.16 -13.91
CA ASP A 30 2.97 -13.51 -14.45
C ASP A 30 4.34 -14.18 -14.41
N ARG A 31 5.40 -13.42 -14.74
CA ARG A 31 6.77 -13.92 -14.90
C ARG A 31 7.73 -13.40 -13.84
N GLY A 32 7.42 -12.27 -13.22
CA GLY A 32 8.33 -11.57 -12.32
C GLY A 32 9.24 -10.57 -13.04
N PHE A 33 9.86 -9.69 -12.27
CA PHE A 33 10.70 -8.62 -12.76
C PHE A 33 11.93 -9.13 -13.49
N ASP A 34 12.66 -10.09 -12.92
CA ASP A 34 13.94 -10.57 -13.46
C ASP A 34 13.78 -11.26 -14.82
N ASP A 35 12.72 -12.06 -14.98
CA ASP A 35 12.40 -12.81 -16.21
C ASP A 35 11.67 -11.97 -17.28
N THR A 36 11.45 -10.67 -17.03
CA THR A 36 10.82 -9.75 -17.98
C THR A 36 11.85 -8.79 -18.56
N SER A 37 12.03 -8.75 -19.88
CA SER A 37 12.90 -7.76 -20.53
C SER A 37 12.14 -6.51 -20.96
N VAL A 38 12.88 -5.42 -21.27
CA VAL A 38 12.27 -4.21 -21.87
C VAL A 38 11.72 -4.50 -23.27
N ASP A 39 12.29 -5.47 -23.98
CA ASP A 39 11.82 -5.87 -25.30
C ASP A 39 10.47 -6.61 -25.20
N ASP A 40 10.31 -7.50 -24.21
CA ASP A 40 9.01 -8.14 -23.93
C ASP A 40 7.92 -7.12 -23.65
N ILE A 41 8.24 -6.08 -22.88
CA ILE A 41 7.29 -4.99 -22.55
C ILE A 41 6.95 -4.18 -23.80
N ALA A 42 7.94 -3.89 -24.66
CA ALA A 42 7.74 -3.13 -25.90
C ALA A 42 6.79 -3.86 -26.84
N ASP A 43 7.03 -5.16 -27.03
CA ASP A 43 6.21 -6.03 -27.88
C ASP A 43 4.79 -6.13 -27.34
N ALA A 44 4.62 -6.37 -26.04
CA ALA A 44 3.30 -6.47 -25.40
C ALA A 44 2.51 -5.14 -25.43
N ALA A 45 3.19 -4.00 -25.27
CA ALA A 45 2.58 -2.67 -25.36
C ALA A 45 2.37 -2.18 -26.81
N GLN A 46 2.87 -2.92 -27.80
CA GLN A 46 2.87 -2.53 -29.23
C GLN A 46 3.54 -1.17 -29.48
N VAL A 47 4.66 -0.92 -28.81
CA VAL A 47 5.46 0.30 -28.95
C VAL A 47 6.90 -0.04 -29.33
N SER A 48 7.65 0.92 -29.84
CA SER A 48 9.09 0.71 -30.06
C SER A 48 9.85 0.76 -28.73
N LYS A 49 10.97 0.05 -28.64
CA LYS A 49 11.91 0.17 -27.52
C LYS A 49 12.34 1.62 -27.26
N GLY A 50 12.51 2.40 -28.32
CA GLY A 50 12.81 3.84 -28.23
C GLY A 50 11.69 4.66 -27.58
N ALA A 51 10.42 4.28 -27.79
CA ALA A 51 9.30 4.91 -27.10
C ALA A 51 9.29 4.58 -25.59
N ILE A 52 9.69 3.37 -25.18
CA ILE A 52 9.86 3.06 -23.75
C ILE A 52 10.92 3.98 -23.14
N TYR A 53 12.11 4.03 -23.73
CA TYR A 53 13.20 4.88 -23.20
C TYR A 53 12.91 6.39 -23.27
N HIS A 54 11.90 6.80 -24.05
CA HIS A 54 11.40 8.17 -24.01
C HIS A 54 10.58 8.46 -22.74
N HIS A 55 9.88 7.47 -22.20
CA HIS A 55 9.00 7.61 -21.03
C HIS A 55 9.62 7.16 -19.71
N PHE A 56 10.55 6.21 -19.76
CA PHE A 56 11.15 5.57 -18.60
C PHE A 56 12.65 5.45 -18.80
N LYS A 57 13.42 5.79 -17.77
CA LYS A 57 14.87 5.66 -17.81
C LYS A 57 15.32 4.21 -17.91
N ASP A 58 14.63 3.33 -17.20
CA ASP A 58 14.96 1.91 -17.09
C ASP A 58 13.72 1.08 -16.69
N LYS A 59 13.89 -0.24 -16.61
CA LYS A 59 12.83 -1.19 -16.22
C LYS A 59 12.40 -0.98 -14.76
N GLN A 60 13.27 -0.48 -13.88
CA GLN A 60 12.94 -0.24 -12.47
C GLN A 60 11.94 0.92 -12.35
N GLU A 61 12.08 1.98 -13.14
CA GLU A 61 11.08 3.06 -13.15
C GLU A 61 9.69 2.59 -13.60
N ILE A 62 9.63 1.66 -14.57
CA ILE A 62 8.35 1.06 -14.97
C ILE A 62 7.75 0.25 -13.81
N PHE A 63 8.58 -0.53 -13.10
CA PHE A 63 8.15 -1.29 -11.94
C PHE A 63 7.62 -0.39 -10.81
N ILE A 64 8.27 0.76 -10.56
CA ILE A 64 7.81 1.74 -9.56
C ILE A 64 6.39 2.21 -9.88
N ASP A 65 6.10 2.55 -11.14
CA ASP A 65 4.75 2.97 -11.55
C ASP A 65 3.74 1.83 -11.37
N VAL A 66 4.07 0.62 -11.80
CA VAL A 66 3.22 -0.58 -11.62
C VAL A 66 2.91 -0.82 -10.14
N TYR A 67 3.93 -0.83 -9.29
CA TYR A 67 3.80 -1.06 -7.84
C TYR A 67 3.00 0.05 -7.15
N ARG A 68 3.26 1.31 -7.53
CA ARG A 68 2.55 2.49 -7.02
C ARG A 68 1.05 2.39 -7.34
N ASP A 69 0.70 2.02 -8.56
CA ASP A 69 -0.69 1.85 -8.97
C ASP A 69 -1.39 0.71 -8.19
N ALA A 70 -0.73 -0.44 -8.05
CA ALA A 70 -1.27 -1.56 -7.28
C ALA A 70 -1.49 -1.19 -5.80
N THR A 71 -0.50 -0.52 -5.19
CA THR A 71 -0.58 -0.05 -3.80
C THR A 71 -1.66 1.02 -3.62
N LYS A 72 -1.79 1.94 -4.58
CA LYS A 72 -2.86 2.95 -4.58
C LYS A 72 -4.24 2.29 -4.60
N GLY A 73 -4.43 1.23 -5.39
CA GLY A 73 -5.67 0.46 -5.39
C GLY A 73 -6.04 -0.13 -4.02
N VAL A 74 -5.04 -0.60 -3.26
CA VAL A 74 -5.24 -1.06 -1.86
C VAL A 74 -5.70 0.11 -0.98
N ILE A 75 -5.01 1.25 -1.04
CA ILE A 75 -5.36 2.44 -0.24
C ILE A 75 -6.74 3.00 -0.61
N GLU A 76 -7.11 3.02 -1.89
CA GLU A 76 -8.44 3.44 -2.33
C GLU A 76 -9.54 2.54 -1.76
N ASN A 77 -9.29 1.23 -1.63
CA ASN A 77 -10.23 0.32 -0.99
C ASN A 77 -10.33 0.54 0.53
N VAL A 78 -9.21 0.85 1.20
CA VAL A 78 -9.22 1.27 2.61
C VAL A 78 -10.10 2.50 2.77
N VAL A 79 -9.89 3.55 1.96
CA VAL A 79 -10.69 4.78 2.02
C VAL A 79 -12.18 4.49 1.81
N LYS A 80 -12.54 3.61 0.88
CA LYS A 80 -13.94 3.20 0.66
C LYS A 80 -14.54 2.53 1.90
N VAL A 81 -13.83 1.59 2.53
CA VAL A 81 -14.30 0.92 3.76
C VAL A 81 -14.55 1.92 4.88
N LEU A 82 -13.71 2.95 4.97
CA LEU A 82 -13.83 3.98 6.00
C LEU A 82 -15.00 4.96 5.79
N ILE A 83 -15.70 4.95 4.65
CA ILE A 83 -16.87 5.84 4.44
C ILE A 83 -17.97 5.50 5.46
N ASP A 84 -18.16 4.22 5.76
CA ASP A 84 -19.26 3.74 6.59
C ASP A 84 -18.89 3.60 8.09
N VAL A 85 -17.67 3.97 8.48
CA VAL A 85 -17.19 3.87 9.86
C VAL A 85 -17.15 5.26 10.52
N PRO A 86 -17.79 5.48 11.68
CA PRO A 86 -17.83 6.79 12.35
C PRO A 86 -16.46 7.44 12.53
N ALA A 87 -16.32 8.70 12.09
CA ALA A 87 -15.09 9.50 12.15
C ALA A 87 -14.46 9.52 13.55
N GLY A 88 -13.13 9.41 13.60
CA GLY A 88 -12.32 9.44 14.82
C GLY A 88 -12.58 8.34 15.87
N SER A 89 -13.39 7.32 15.57
CA SER A 89 -13.45 6.12 16.41
C SER A 89 -12.19 5.26 16.21
N TRP A 90 -11.76 4.56 17.26
CA TRP A 90 -10.72 3.54 17.14
C TRP A 90 -11.07 2.45 16.11
N ASP A 91 -12.37 2.19 15.92
CA ASP A 91 -12.89 1.24 14.95
C ASP A 91 -12.44 1.58 13.51
N ARG A 92 -12.15 2.85 13.18
CA ARG A 92 -11.55 3.23 11.88
C ARG A 92 -10.13 2.71 11.71
N ILE A 93 -9.33 2.70 12.77
CA ILE A 93 -7.95 2.18 12.73
C ILE A 93 -7.99 0.67 12.48
N GLU A 94 -8.85 -0.04 13.21
CA GLU A 94 -9.05 -1.49 13.04
C GLU A 94 -9.59 -1.83 11.65
N ALA A 95 -10.63 -1.10 11.19
CA ALA A 95 -11.19 -1.28 9.86
C ALA A 95 -10.18 -1.00 8.74
N ALA A 96 -9.36 0.06 8.89
CA ALA A 96 -8.31 0.39 7.92
C ALA A 96 -7.25 -0.70 7.86
N ALA A 97 -6.75 -1.15 9.01
CA ALA A 97 -5.76 -2.21 9.09
C ALA A 97 -6.27 -3.52 8.46
N SER A 98 -7.50 -3.91 8.80
CA SER A 98 -8.15 -5.11 8.24
C SER A 98 -8.35 -5.00 6.72
N ALA A 99 -8.72 -3.82 6.23
CA ALA A 99 -8.88 -3.57 4.80
C ALA A 99 -7.54 -3.66 4.03
N VAL A 100 -6.42 -3.27 4.65
CA VAL A 100 -5.09 -3.48 4.06
C VAL A 100 -4.81 -4.98 3.92
N ILE A 101 -4.99 -5.77 4.98
CA ILE A 101 -4.79 -7.23 4.96
C ILE A 101 -5.63 -7.87 3.85
N LYS A 102 -6.92 -7.52 3.79
CA LYS A 102 -7.85 -8.00 2.77
C LYS A 102 -7.41 -7.65 1.34
N GLY A 103 -6.77 -6.50 1.15
CA GLY A 103 -6.20 -6.10 -0.14
C GLY A 103 -5.15 -7.08 -0.67
N TYR A 104 -4.42 -7.77 0.22
CA TYR A 104 -3.42 -8.79 -0.11
C TYR A 104 -4.00 -10.21 -0.16
N THR A 105 -5.22 -10.46 0.31
CA THR A 105 -5.90 -11.75 0.15
C THR A 105 -6.73 -11.79 -1.12
N ASP A 106 -7.53 -10.75 -1.36
CA ASP A 106 -8.55 -10.69 -2.40
C ASP A 106 -7.95 -10.43 -3.79
N ASN A 107 -6.79 -9.79 -3.85
CA ASN A 107 -6.11 -9.48 -5.10
C ASN A 107 -4.72 -10.13 -5.15
N ARG A 108 -4.49 -10.93 -6.19
CA ARG A 108 -3.19 -11.58 -6.46
C ARG A 108 -2.11 -10.56 -6.77
N GLU A 109 -2.44 -9.47 -7.45
CA GLU A 109 -1.45 -8.54 -8.01
C GLU A 109 -0.61 -7.84 -6.93
N PRO A 110 -1.17 -7.10 -5.95
CA PRO A 110 -0.37 -6.47 -4.89
C PRO A 110 0.48 -7.51 -4.14
N ARG A 111 -0.08 -8.70 -3.90
CA ARG A 111 0.61 -9.82 -3.24
C ARG A 111 1.80 -10.34 -4.03
N VAL A 112 1.76 -10.36 -5.36
CA VAL A 112 2.89 -10.79 -6.19
C VAL A 112 3.93 -9.69 -6.31
N LEU A 113 3.52 -8.43 -6.46
CA LEU A 113 4.43 -7.31 -6.65
C LEU A 113 5.22 -6.97 -5.37
N VAL A 114 4.59 -7.08 -4.19
CA VAL A 114 5.27 -6.81 -2.90
C VAL A 114 6.41 -7.80 -2.61
N ARG A 115 6.37 -9.03 -3.16
CA ARG A 115 7.50 -9.98 -3.04
C ARG A 115 8.74 -9.51 -3.82
N GLN A 116 8.54 -8.72 -4.87
CA GLN A 116 9.58 -8.34 -5.81
C GLN A 116 10.21 -7.00 -5.43
N VAL A 117 9.46 -6.10 -4.81
CA VAL A 117 9.85 -4.70 -4.58
C VAL A 117 11.22 -4.56 -3.91
N MET A 118 11.52 -5.40 -2.92
CA MET A 118 12.80 -5.36 -2.20
C MET A 118 13.98 -5.77 -3.08
N GLY A 119 13.83 -6.79 -3.92
CA GLY A 119 14.86 -7.19 -4.88
C GLY A 119 15.08 -6.16 -5.98
N VAL A 120 14.00 -5.49 -6.40
CA VAL A 120 14.04 -4.52 -7.49
C VAL A 120 14.61 -3.16 -7.04
N LEU A 121 14.17 -2.65 -5.89
CA LEU A 121 14.45 -1.27 -5.45
C LEU A 121 15.45 -1.19 -4.29
N GLY A 122 15.64 -2.27 -3.54
CA GLY A 122 16.35 -2.26 -2.26
C GLY A 122 15.53 -1.60 -1.14
N ALA A 123 16.05 -1.71 0.09
CA ALA A 123 15.32 -1.32 1.30
C ALA A 123 14.95 0.17 1.35
N GLU A 124 15.92 1.06 1.10
CA GLU A 124 15.72 2.52 1.24
C GLU A 124 14.65 3.05 0.28
N ARG A 125 14.74 2.68 -1.00
CA ARG A 125 13.78 3.12 -2.02
C ARG A 125 12.39 2.50 -1.83
N THR A 126 12.32 1.24 -1.41
CA THR A 126 11.04 0.60 -1.05
C THR A 126 10.36 1.36 0.08
N GLN A 127 11.10 1.65 1.16
CA GLN A 127 10.61 2.42 2.29
C GLN A 127 10.09 3.80 1.87
N ALA A 128 10.81 4.50 1.00
CA ALA A 128 10.37 5.82 0.52
C ALA A 128 9.06 5.72 -0.27
N LEU A 129 8.99 4.79 -1.23
CA LEU A 129 7.84 4.59 -2.11
C LEU A 129 6.56 4.23 -1.35
N GLU A 130 6.65 3.27 -0.42
CA GLU A 130 5.50 2.83 0.37
C GLU A 130 5.06 3.91 1.38
N GLY A 131 6.03 4.63 1.95
CA GLY A 131 5.78 5.69 2.92
C GLY A 131 5.01 6.88 2.34
N GLU A 132 5.26 7.22 1.06
CA GLU A 132 4.55 8.30 0.36
C GLU A 132 3.02 8.11 0.34
N LEU A 133 2.55 6.86 0.27
CA LEU A 133 1.14 6.55 0.07
C LEU A 133 0.40 6.31 1.40
N ALA A 134 1.00 5.59 2.34
CA ALA A 134 0.29 5.08 3.52
C ALA A 134 0.43 5.96 4.77
N LEU A 135 1.60 6.57 5.00
CA LEU A 135 1.86 7.34 6.23
C LEU A 135 0.91 8.52 6.46
N PRO A 136 0.50 9.30 5.43
CA PRO A 136 -0.45 10.39 5.62
C PRO A 136 -1.78 9.90 6.20
N LEU A 137 -2.32 8.79 5.70
CA LEU A 137 -3.59 8.22 6.17
C LEU A 137 -3.49 7.71 7.61
N ILE A 138 -2.41 6.99 7.94
CA ILE A 138 -2.17 6.49 9.31
C ILE A 138 -2.12 7.66 10.29
N ARG A 139 -1.39 8.72 9.94
CA ARG A 139 -1.26 9.92 10.78
C ARG A 139 -2.62 10.57 11.03
N THR A 140 -3.42 10.74 9.98
CA THR A 140 -4.78 11.29 10.10
C THR A 140 -5.63 10.46 11.06
N LEU A 141 -5.68 9.13 10.89
CA LEU A 141 -6.48 8.25 11.75
C LEU A 141 -6.04 8.30 13.23
N LEU A 142 -4.73 8.35 13.49
CA LEU A 142 -4.21 8.46 14.85
C LEU A 142 -4.49 9.83 15.48
N THR A 143 -4.36 10.92 14.72
CA THR A 143 -4.71 12.26 15.22
C THR A 143 -6.19 12.35 15.57
N GLU A 144 -7.09 11.85 14.73
CA GLU A 144 -8.53 11.83 15.05
C GLU A 144 -8.83 11.03 16.33
N ALA A 145 -8.17 9.88 16.51
CA ALA A 145 -8.31 9.07 17.72
C ALA A 145 -7.72 9.73 18.99
N GLU A 146 -6.66 10.54 18.85
CA GLU A 146 -6.10 11.35 19.93
C GLU A 146 -7.07 12.45 20.35
N GLU A 147 -7.64 13.18 19.38
CA GLU A 147 -8.61 14.26 19.61
C GLU A 147 -9.86 13.76 20.32
N ASN A 148 -10.29 12.53 20.03
CA ASN A 148 -11.40 11.86 20.71
C ASN A 148 -11.01 11.21 22.06
N GLY A 149 -9.76 11.34 22.48
CA GLY A 149 -9.28 10.85 23.76
C GLY A 149 -9.19 9.32 23.83
N GLU A 150 -9.14 8.62 22.70
CA GLU A 150 -9.07 7.15 22.61
C GLU A 150 -7.63 6.62 22.65
N LEU A 151 -6.62 7.44 22.36
CA LEU A 151 -5.21 7.03 22.41
C LEU A 151 -4.56 7.26 23.76
N ARG A 152 -3.67 6.35 24.16
CA ARG A 152 -2.74 6.57 25.28
C ARG A 152 -1.82 7.76 24.99
N ASP A 153 -1.17 8.29 26.02
CA ASP A 153 -0.15 9.32 25.87
C ASP A 153 1.07 8.75 25.12
N LEU A 154 1.23 9.15 23.85
CA LEU A 154 2.26 8.65 22.95
C LEU A 154 2.57 9.68 21.85
N SER A 155 3.68 9.48 21.15
CA SER A 155 4.02 10.30 19.97
C SER A 155 3.32 9.76 18.73
N ILE A 156 2.39 10.54 18.16
CA ILE A 156 1.66 10.19 16.92
C ILE A 156 2.62 9.93 15.75
N GLU A 157 3.69 10.72 15.64
CA GLU A 157 4.70 10.53 14.59
C GLU A 157 5.38 9.16 14.69
N LYS A 158 5.88 8.80 15.87
CA LYS A 158 6.56 7.51 16.10
C LYS A 158 5.59 6.34 15.98
N ALA A 159 4.37 6.48 16.49
CA ALA A 159 3.34 5.47 16.34
C ALA A 159 2.98 5.26 14.87
N SER A 160 2.83 6.32 14.07
CA SER A 160 2.54 6.21 12.64
C SER A 160 3.64 5.42 11.90
N GLN A 161 4.91 5.73 12.19
CA GLN A 161 6.05 5.04 11.58
C GLN A 161 6.10 3.55 11.96
N LEU A 162 5.83 3.21 13.23
CA LEU A 162 5.84 1.83 13.72
C LEU A 162 4.62 1.03 13.27
N ILE A 163 3.45 1.66 13.13
CA ILE A 163 2.27 1.01 12.52
C ILE A 163 2.55 0.71 11.05
N PHE A 164 3.15 1.66 10.33
CA PHE A 164 3.53 1.48 8.93
C PHE A 164 4.55 0.33 8.75
N ARG A 165 5.66 0.34 9.52
CA ARG A 165 6.23 -0.84 10.21
C ARG A 165 5.53 -2.18 9.99
N VAL A 166 4.60 -2.39 10.91
CA VAL A 166 3.85 -3.61 11.05
C VAL A 166 3.04 -3.90 9.79
N LEU A 167 2.40 -2.91 9.17
CA LEU A 167 1.60 -3.12 7.96
C LEU A 167 2.43 -3.63 6.77
N CYS A 168 3.63 -3.09 6.55
CA CYS A 168 4.54 -3.57 5.50
C CYS A 168 5.03 -4.99 5.80
N GLU A 169 5.38 -5.29 7.04
CA GLU A 169 5.81 -6.65 7.42
C GLU A 169 4.65 -7.65 7.30
N SER A 170 3.45 -7.26 7.72
CA SER A 170 2.22 -8.03 7.59
C SER A 170 1.95 -8.41 6.13
N SER A 171 2.05 -7.46 5.20
CA SER A 171 1.84 -7.75 3.77
C SER A 171 2.91 -8.69 3.20
N LEU A 172 4.16 -8.55 3.63
CA LEU A 172 5.26 -9.43 3.23
C LEU A 172 5.12 -10.84 3.80
N LEU A 173 4.70 -11.01 5.05
CA LEU A 173 4.44 -12.32 5.66
C LEU A 173 3.32 -13.07 4.92
N ILE A 174 2.21 -12.38 4.63
CA ILE A 174 1.10 -12.92 3.84
C ILE A 174 1.59 -13.28 2.44
N ALA A 175 2.34 -12.37 1.81
CA ALA A 175 2.86 -12.61 0.48
C ALA A 175 3.80 -13.81 0.48
N ASN A 176 4.72 -13.97 1.40
CA ASN A 176 5.70 -15.07 1.34
C ASN A 176 5.15 -16.43 1.80
N SER A 177 3.90 -16.49 2.22
CA SER A 177 3.26 -17.73 2.69
C SER A 177 2.71 -18.59 1.55
N ALA A 178 2.77 -19.91 1.73
CA ALA A 178 2.17 -20.87 0.80
C ALA A 178 0.63 -20.79 0.85
N ASP A 179 0.07 -20.78 2.07
CA ASP A 179 -1.34 -20.46 2.32
C ASP A 179 -1.44 -19.01 2.80
N TYR A 180 -1.65 -18.10 1.86
CA TYR A 180 -1.77 -16.67 2.16
C TYR A 180 -3.09 -16.32 2.86
N THR A 181 -4.09 -17.21 2.86
CA THR A 181 -5.37 -16.97 3.53
C THR A 181 -5.25 -17.28 5.02
N GLU A 182 -4.66 -18.42 5.36
CA GLU A 182 -4.34 -18.76 6.75
C GLU A 182 -3.37 -17.73 7.35
N ALA A 183 -2.28 -17.43 6.64
CA ALA A 183 -1.32 -16.42 7.09
C ALA A 183 -1.96 -15.04 7.33
N ALA A 184 -2.91 -14.63 6.49
CA ALA A 184 -3.61 -13.37 6.68
C ALA A 184 -4.43 -13.33 7.99
N GLN A 185 -5.09 -14.42 8.35
CA GLN A 185 -5.86 -14.51 9.59
C GLN A 185 -4.95 -14.41 10.83
N GLU A 186 -3.83 -15.12 10.81
CA GLU A 186 -2.84 -15.09 11.90
C GLU A 186 -2.21 -13.71 12.04
N VAL A 187 -1.74 -13.14 10.92
CA VAL A 187 -1.13 -11.81 10.86
C VAL A 187 -2.10 -10.74 11.32
N GLU A 188 -3.35 -10.77 10.85
CA GLU A 188 -4.38 -9.81 11.25
C GLU A 188 -4.63 -9.85 12.75
N THR A 189 -4.75 -11.04 13.33
CA THR A 189 -4.94 -11.23 14.77
C THR A 189 -3.80 -10.60 15.58
N VAL A 190 -2.55 -10.94 15.24
CA VAL A 190 -1.37 -10.41 15.95
C VAL A 190 -1.26 -8.90 15.77
N MET A 191 -1.43 -8.41 14.55
CA MET A 191 -1.37 -6.98 14.23
C MET A 191 -2.42 -6.18 15.01
N LEU A 192 -3.68 -6.62 15.03
CA LEU A 192 -4.74 -5.93 15.76
C LEU A 192 -4.49 -5.94 17.27
N TYR A 193 -3.91 -7.02 17.83
CA TYR A 193 -3.50 -7.04 19.24
C TYR A 193 -2.38 -6.03 19.54
N MET A 194 -1.40 -5.88 18.64
CA MET A 194 -0.36 -4.86 18.77
C MET A 194 -0.97 -3.45 18.78
N PHE A 195 -1.91 -3.18 17.85
CA PHE A 195 -2.55 -1.87 17.76
C PHE A 195 -3.44 -1.60 18.97
N ALA A 196 -4.22 -2.58 19.45
CA ALA A 196 -5.08 -2.43 20.63
C ALA A 196 -4.30 -1.98 21.89
N GLY A 197 -3.00 -2.26 21.97
CA GLY A 197 -2.12 -1.77 23.03
C GLY A 197 -1.97 -0.24 23.08
N LEU A 198 -2.21 0.46 21.97
CA LEU A 198 -2.15 1.92 21.85
C LEU A 198 -3.45 2.59 22.35
N ARG A 199 -4.56 1.85 22.39
CA ARG A 199 -5.85 2.35 22.84
C ARG A 199 -5.85 2.55 24.37
N LYS A 200 -6.48 3.64 24.82
CA LYS A 200 -6.84 3.83 26.23
C LYS A 200 -7.88 2.77 26.60
N PRO A 201 -7.70 2.07 27.73
CA PRO A 201 -8.72 1.13 28.19
C PRO A 201 -10.02 1.88 28.52
N PRO A 202 -11.19 1.29 28.27
CA PRO A 202 -12.46 1.90 28.61
C PRO A 202 -12.50 2.23 30.12
N ALA A 203 -13.16 3.34 30.47
CA ALA A 203 -13.16 3.91 31.82
C ALA A 203 -13.54 2.92 32.95
N THR A 204 -14.26 1.84 32.62
CA THR A 204 -14.71 0.80 33.55
C THR A 204 -13.61 -0.16 34.02
N ALA A 205 -12.46 -0.26 33.34
CA ALA A 205 -11.38 -1.17 33.71
C ALA A 205 -10.57 -0.73 34.94
N ARG A 206 -10.70 0.54 35.36
CA ARG A 206 -9.92 1.09 36.49
C ARG A 206 -10.45 0.68 37.87
N ALA A 207 -11.67 0.14 37.96
CA ALA A 207 -12.30 -0.24 39.22
C ALA A 207 -11.92 -1.64 39.75
N ARG A 208 -11.35 -2.52 38.91
CA ARG A 208 -11.08 -3.93 39.30
C ARG A 208 -9.63 -4.24 39.72
N ARG A 209 -8.71 -3.25 39.72
CA ARG A 209 -7.31 -3.43 40.15
C ARG A 209 -6.99 -2.83 41.53
N LYS A 210 -8.01 -2.47 42.31
CA LYS A 210 -7.89 -1.96 43.70
C LYS A 210 -8.68 -2.79 44.72
N SER A 211 -8.89 -4.07 44.46
CA SER A 211 -9.43 -5.03 45.43
C SER A 211 -8.40 -6.09 45.76
#